data_AF-A0A2G8XTV3-F1
#
_entry.id   AF-A0A2G8XTV3-F1
#
_cell.length_a   1.000
_cell.length_b   1.000
_cell.length_c   1.000
_cell.angle_alpha   90.00
_cell.angle_beta   90.00
_cell.angle_gamma   90.00
#
_symmetry.space_group_name_H-M   'P 1'
#
loop_
_entity.id
_entity.type
_entity.pdbx_description
1 polymer ?
#
loop_
_entity_poly.entity_id
_entity_poly.type
_entity_poly.pdbx_seq_one_letter_code
_entity_poly.pdbx_strand_id
1 'polypeptide(L)'
;SPNGAGGSSTVWVDACNFHECVDLSEFDAPQRLLTFVPPDGEFVLMNYRVAHCQAVPFRIFPSIDWRCGQTKGELTVKVKADIPEQTYAATVALSIPLPKGIVACSTELLPPVPLQSAEFLPAEKRLVWNIRKFHGGAEMIMRARFTSSSPVTASAAYRKEFGPISMTFEIPMFNVSNLQVRYLRIAEKNGVASPFRWVRYVTQSSSYICRV
;
A
#
# COMPACT_ATOMS: atom_id res chain seq x y z
N SER A 1 -9.71 -33.18 -4.28
CA SER A 1 -10.52 -31.97 -4.54
C SER A 1 -11.04 -31.43 -3.24
N PRO A 2 -10.98 -30.10 -3.04
CA PRO A 2 -12.04 -29.18 -3.47
C PRO A 2 -11.46 -28.10 -4.42
N ASN A 3 -11.90 -27.97 -5.67
CA ASN A 3 -13.06 -27.20 -6.15
C ASN A 3 -13.32 -25.85 -5.49
N GLY A 4 -13.07 -24.77 -6.25
CA GLY A 4 -14.16 -23.85 -6.61
C GLY A 4 -14.12 -22.44 -6.03
N ALA A 5 -13.25 -21.58 -6.57
CA ALA A 5 -13.49 -20.13 -6.62
C ALA A 5 -12.71 -19.48 -7.78
N GLY A 6 -12.84 -20.05 -8.98
CA GLY A 6 -12.46 -19.37 -10.23
C GLY A 6 -13.57 -18.41 -10.65
N GLY A 7 -13.92 -17.46 -9.79
CA GLY A 7 -14.77 -16.36 -10.20
C GLY A 7 -13.98 -15.54 -11.21
N SER A 8 -14.44 -15.47 -12.46
CA SER A 8 -14.01 -14.42 -13.37
C SER A 8 -14.42 -13.10 -12.74
N SER A 9 -13.56 -12.52 -11.89
CA SER A 9 -13.75 -11.21 -11.33
C SER A 9 -13.63 -10.23 -12.49
N THR A 10 -14.77 -9.85 -13.05
CA THR A 10 -14.84 -8.75 -14.01
C THR A 10 -14.36 -7.50 -13.29
N VAL A 11 -13.18 -7.03 -13.66
CA VAL A 11 -12.61 -5.79 -13.14
C VAL A 11 -13.32 -4.63 -13.83
N TRP A 12 -13.95 -3.78 -13.03
CA TRP A 12 -14.55 -2.55 -13.51
C TRP A 12 -13.47 -1.47 -13.54
N VAL A 13 -13.06 -1.10 -14.75
CA VAL A 13 -12.12 0.00 -14.98
C VAL A 13 -12.93 1.25 -15.26
N ASP A 14 -12.72 2.32 -14.50
CA ASP A 14 -13.49 3.55 -14.63
C ASP A 14 -13.03 4.41 -15.81
N ALA A 15 -11.71 4.42 -16.05
CA ALA A 15 -11.11 5.15 -17.16
C ALA A 15 -9.85 4.42 -17.63
N CYS A 16 -9.61 4.44 -18.94
CA CYS A 16 -8.40 3.91 -19.55
C CYS A 16 -7.93 4.83 -20.67
N ASN A 17 -6.61 4.95 -20.81
CA ASN A 17 -5.94 5.65 -21.89
C ASN A 17 -4.94 4.66 -22.51
N PHE A 18 -4.89 4.62 -23.83
CA PHE A 18 -4.02 3.71 -24.57
C PHE A 18 -2.93 4.48 -25.31
N HIS A 19 -1.83 3.80 -25.61
CA HIS A 19 -0.82 4.30 -26.53
C HIS A 19 -1.41 4.46 -27.94
N GLU A 20 -0.90 5.40 -28.74
CA GLU A 20 -1.36 5.66 -30.11
C GLU A 20 -1.19 4.48 -31.08
N CYS A 21 -0.38 3.48 -30.70
CA CYS A 21 -0.13 2.30 -31.51
C CYS A 21 -1.20 1.21 -31.35
N VAL A 22 -2.19 1.43 -30.49
CA VAL A 22 -3.25 0.48 -30.17
C VAL A 22 -4.45 0.69 -31.09
N ASP A 23 -4.87 -0.38 -31.75
CA ASP A 23 -6.14 -0.47 -32.45
C ASP A 23 -7.24 -0.91 -31.46
N LEU A 24 -8.22 -0.04 -31.26
CA LEU A 24 -9.33 -0.24 -30.32
C LEU A 24 -10.54 -0.94 -30.96
N SER A 25 -10.51 -1.23 -32.26
CA SER A 25 -11.63 -1.84 -32.99
C SER A 25 -12.08 -3.18 -32.37
N GLU A 26 -11.14 -3.95 -31.82
CA GLU A 26 -11.41 -5.25 -31.17
C GLU A 26 -11.54 -5.13 -29.63
N PHE A 27 -11.25 -3.96 -29.06
CA PHE A 27 -11.37 -3.72 -27.63
C PHE A 27 -12.82 -3.45 -27.21
N ASP A 28 -13.56 -2.73 -28.06
CA ASP A 28 -14.97 -2.43 -27.86
C ASP A 28 -15.87 -3.67 -28.07
N ALA A 29 -15.33 -4.70 -28.72
CA ALA A 29 -15.93 -6.02 -28.83
C ALA A 29 -15.95 -6.74 -27.46
N PRO A 30 -16.82 -7.76 -27.26
CA PRO A 30 -16.87 -8.53 -25.99
C PRO A 30 -15.55 -9.22 -25.61
N GLN A 31 -14.59 -9.29 -26.53
CA GLN A 31 -13.31 -9.97 -26.37
C GLN A 31 -12.30 -9.18 -25.54
N ARG A 32 -12.46 -7.85 -25.41
CA ARG A 32 -11.53 -6.96 -24.68
C ARG A 32 -10.07 -7.15 -25.12
N LEU A 33 -9.87 -7.29 -26.43
CA LEU A 33 -8.56 -7.55 -27.03
C LEU A 33 -7.89 -6.23 -27.41
N LEU A 34 -6.62 -6.07 -27.04
CA LEU A 34 -5.79 -4.94 -27.48
C LEU A 34 -4.83 -5.45 -28.56
N THR A 35 -5.00 -4.92 -29.76
CA THR A 35 -4.13 -5.22 -30.91
C THR A 35 -3.25 -4.00 -31.18
N PHE A 36 -1.94 -4.17 -31.30
CA PHE A 36 -1.01 -3.05 -31.46
C PHE A 36 0.30 -3.46 -32.14
N VAL A 37 1.00 -2.48 -32.71
CA VAL A 37 2.39 -2.63 -33.18
C VAL A 37 3.29 -1.88 -32.20
N PRO A 38 4.09 -2.56 -31.36
CA PRO A 38 4.88 -1.90 -30.34
C PRO A 38 6.00 -1.05 -30.97
N PRO A 39 6.27 0.16 -30.44
CA PRO A 39 7.54 0.84 -30.64
C PRO A 39 8.72 0.02 -30.11
N ASP A 40 9.92 0.31 -30.60
CA ASP A 40 11.13 -0.30 -30.07
C ASP A 40 11.45 0.23 -28.66
N GLY A 41 11.76 -0.67 -27.73
CA GLY A 41 12.15 -0.33 -26.36
C GLY A 41 11.00 -0.36 -25.34
N GLU A 42 11.19 0.33 -24.21
CA GLU A 42 10.22 0.41 -23.13
C GLU A 42 9.20 1.54 -23.39
N PHE A 43 7.92 1.23 -23.30
CA PHE A 43 6.84 2.21 -23.46
C PHE A 43 5.62 1.84 -22.61
N VAL A 44 4.77 2.84 -22.33
CA VAL A 44 3.52 2.65 -21.61
C VAL A 44 2.41 2.29 -22.59
N LEU A 45 1.96 1.04 -22.58
CA LEU A 45 0.89 0.56 -23.45
C LEU A 45 -0.50 1.11 -23.04
N MET A 46 -0.78 1.12 -21.73
CA MET A 46 -2.09 1.47 -21.19
C MET A 46 -1.93 2.08 -19.80
N ASN A 47 -2.65 3.17 -19.54
CA ASN A 47 -2.90 3.70 -18.21
C ASN A 47 -4.37 3.46 -17.85
N TYR A 48 -4.64 3.06 -16.61
CA TYR A 48 -6.01 2.81 -16.17
C TYR A 48 -6.25 3.25 -14.74
N ARG A 49 -7.52 3.53 -14.41
CA ARG A 49 -7.96 3.91 -13.08
C ARG A 49 -9.08 2.99 -12.61
N VAL A 50 -8.96 2.54 -11.36
CA VAL A 50 -10.00 1.83 -10.62
C VAL A 50 -10.25 2.58 -9.31
N ALA A 51 -11.42 3.18 -9.17
CA ALA A 51 -11.86 3.99 -8.03
C ALA A 51 -12.47 3.11 -6.92
N HIS A 52 -13.13 2.02 -7.29
CA HIS A 52 -13.83 1.12 -6.36
C HIS A 52 -13.04 -0.17 -6.12
N CYS A 53 -11.78 -0.03 -5.69
CA CYS A 53 -11.01 -1.20 -5.27
C CYS A 53 -11.49 -1.68 -3.89
N GLN A 54 -12.02 -2.91 -3.83
CA GLN A 54 -12.48 -3.52 -2.58
C GLN A 54 -11.33 -4.06 -1.71
N ALA A 55 -10.16 -4.33 -2.31
CA ALA A 55 -9.01 -4.91 -1.62
C ALA A 55 -8.08 -3.81 -1.10
N VAL A 56 -8.20 -3.48 0.19
CA VAL A 56 -7.31 -2.55 0.88
C VAL A 56 -6.14 -3.34 1.47
N PRO A 57 -4.89 -3.19 0.97
CA PRO A 57 -3.78 -4.08 1.35
C PRO A 57 -3.38 -4.03 2.83
N PHE A 58 -3.61 -2.90 3.48
CA PHE A 58 -3.23 -2.68 4.88
C PHE A 58 -4.32 -1.95 5.67
N ARG A 59 -4.76 -2.50 6.80
CA ARG A 59 -5.60 -1.76 7.75
C ARG A 59 -4.76 -1.20 8.88
N ILE A 60 -4.90 0.09 9.13
CA ILE A 60 -4.21 0.82 10.20
C ILE A 60 -5.24 1.15 11.28
N PHE A 61 -4.94 0.78 12.52
CA PHE A 61 -5.78 1.00 13.70
C PHE A 61 -4.99 1.81 14.72
N PRO A 62 -5.06 3.15 14.67
CA PRO A 62 -4.48 4.00 15.68
C PRO A 62 -5.36 4.02 16.93
N SER A 63 -4.74 4.06 18.09
CA SER A 63 -5.38 4.24 19.40
C SER A 63 -4.47 5.10 20.25
N ILE A 64 -5.05 6.07 20.96
CA ILE A 64 -4.28 6.93 21.86
C ILE A 64 -4.90 6.87 23.24
N ASP A 65 -4.06 6.57 24.23
CA ASP A 65 -4.41 6.58 25.64
C ASP A 65 -3.63 7.70 26.35
N TRP A 66 -4.34 8.58 27.03
CA TRP A 66 -3.76 9.59 27.90
C TRP A 66 -4.77 10.03 28.95
N ARG A 67 -4.26 10.61 30.04
CA ARG A 67 -5.09 11.19 31.10
C ARG A 67 -4.99 12.71 31.07
N CYS A 68 -6.13 13.38 31.26
CA CYS A 68 -6.16 14.83 31.35
C CYS A 68 -5.28 15.34 32.49
N GLY A 69 -4.52 16.40 32.26
CA GLY A 69 -3.62 16.99 33.25
C GLY A 69 -2.30 16.23 33.44
N GLN A 70 -2.06 15.16 32.65
CA GLN A 70 -0.76 14.48 32.63
C GLN A 70 0.08 14.94 31.45
N THR A 71 1.39 14.85 31.59
CA THR A 71 2.35 15.12 30.51
C THR A 71 2.67 13.88 29.69
N LYS A 72 2.31 12.69 30.18
CA LYS A 72 2.60 11.41 29.54
C LYS A 72 1.36 10.82 28.87
N GLY A 73 1.57 10.15 27.75
CA GLY A 73 0.55 9.38 27.04
C GLY A 73 1.17 8.28 26.21
N GLU A 74 0.31 7.45 25.62
CA GLU A 74 0.69 6.31 24.80
C GLU A 74 -0.10 6.32 23.49
N LEU A 75 0.61 6.24 22.37
CA LEU A 75 0.06 6.03 21.04
C LEU A 75 0.33 4.58 20.63
N THR A 76 -0.71 3.81 20.38
CA THR A 76 -0.62 2.46 19.83
C THR A 76 -1.08 2.47 18.38
N VAL A 77 -0.24 2.03 17.44
CA VAL A 77 -0.60 1.85 16.03
C VAL A 77 -0.50 0.38 15.71
N LYS A 78 -1.65 -0.26 15.46
CA LYS A 78 -1.73 -1.63 14.95
C LYS A 78 -1.90 -1.59 13.44
N VAL A 79 -1.10 -2.37 12.71
CA VAL A 79 -1.21 -2.54 11.26
C VAL A 79 -1.47 -3.99 10.96
N LYS A 80 -2.45 -4.26 10.11
CA LYS A 80 -2.77 -5.60 9.59
C LYS A 80 -2.53 -5.63 8.10
N ALA A 81 -1.83 -6.66 7.62
CA ALA A 81 -1.63 -6.91 6.19
C ALA A 81 -2.78 -7.78 5.65
N ASP A 82 -3.75 -7.17 4.96
CA ASP A 82 -4.86 -7.86 4.30
C ASP A 82 -4.52 -8.23 2.85
N ILE A 83 -3.34 -8.84 2.71
CA ILE A 83 -2.85 -9.44 1.48
C ILE A 83 -2.68 -10.95 1.71
N PRO A 84 -2.68 -11.79 0.66
CA PRO A 84 -2.57 -13.24 0.80
C PRO A 84 -1.30 -13.65 1.58
N GLU A 85 -1.39 -14.67 2.44
CA GLU A 85 -0.33 -15.08 3.38
C GLU A 85 1.00 -15.47 2.70
N GLN A 86 0.94 -15.95 1.46
CA GLN A 86 2.10 -16.28 0.63
C GLN A 86 2.82 -15.04 0.05
N THR A 87 2.22 -13.86 0.17
CA THR A 87 2.80 -12.59 -0.30
C THR A 87 3.44 -11.83 0.86
N TYR A 88 4.25 -10.83 0.52
CA TYR A 88 4.80 -9.90 1.50
C TYR A 88 4.92 -8.52 0.87
N ALA A 89 4.84 -7.48 1.69
CA ALA A 89 5.27 -6.15 1.29
C ALA A 89 6.72 -5.90 1.70
N ALA A 90 7.47 -5.26 0.81
CA ALA A 90 8.79 -4.73 1.04
C ALA A 90 8.71 -3.23 1.37
N THR A 91 9.79 -2.73 1.98
CA THR A 91 10.04 -1.29 2.19
C THR A 91 8.85 -0.55 2.81
N VAL A 92 8.18 -1.22 3.75
CA VAL A 92 7.03 -0.64 4.44
C VAL A 92 7.52 0.41 5.41
N ALA A 93 7.00 1.64 5.32
CA ALA A 93 7.28 2.69 6.28
C ALA A 93 6.00 3.44 6.63
N LEU A 94 5.77 3.65 7.92
CA LEU A 94 4.70 4.50 8.43
C LEU A 94 5.31 5.80 8.93
N SER A 95 4.68 6.92 8.59
CA SER A 95 5.02 8.23 9.10
C SER A 95 3.86 8.81 9.88
N ILE A 96 4.10 9.09 11.16
CA ILE A 96 3.06 9.48 12.12
C ILE A 96 3.42 10.85 12.68
N PRO A 97 2.75 11.92 12.22
CA PRO A 97 2.95 13.26 12.77
C PRO A 97 2.44 13.30 14.22
N LEU A 98 3.25 13.87 15.11
CA LEU A 98 2.97 14.00 16.53
C LEU A 98 2.69 15.48 16.89
N PRO A 99 1.89 15.73 17.94
CA PRO A 99 1.70 17.07 18.49
C PRO A 99 3.02 17.80 18.77
N LYS A 100 3.05 19.11 18.50
CA LYS A 100 4.27 19.94 18.65
C LYS A 100 4.80 19.97 20.08
N GLY A 101 3.92 19.84 21.06
CA GLY A 101 4.26 19.81 22.47
C GLY A 101 4.99 18.53 22.91
N ILE A 102 5.08 17.48 22.09
CA ILE A 102 5.81 16.26 22.45
C ILE A 102 7.32 16.52 22.38
N VAL A 103 8.02 16.27 23.48
CA VAL A 103 9.46 16.49 23.65
C VAL A 103 10.28 15.21 23.66
N ALA A 104 9.67 14.11 24.09
CA ALA A 104 10.32 12.80 24.13
C ALA A 104 9.33 11.71 23.76
N CYS A 105 9.80 10.65 23.12
CA CYS A 105 9.02 9.48 22.76
C CYS A 105 9.92 8.25 22.76
N SER A 106 9.47 7.19 23.41
CA SER A 106 10.09 5.86 23.34
C SER A 106 9.13 4.89 22.67
N THR A 107 9.67 3.95 21.90
CA THR A 107 8.86 3.01 21.11
C THR A 107 9.15 1.57 21.49
N GLU A 108 8.11 0.75 21.44
CA GLU A 108 8.13 -0.68 21.64
C GLU A 108 7.44 -1.34 20.44
N LEU A 109 8.06 -2.40 19.90
CA LEU A 109 7.63 -3.07 18.68
C LEU A 109 7.19 -4.50 18.99
N LEU A 110 6.00 -4.88 18.52
CA LEU A 110 5.33 -6.12 18.88
C LEU A 110 4.71 -6.79 17.63
N PRO A 111 5.09 -8.03 17.28
CA PRO A 111 6.22 -8.78 17.82
C PRO A 111 7.56 -8.13 17.43
N PRO A 112 8.65 -8.38 18.19
CA PRO A 112 9.99 -7.91 17.80
C PRO A 112 10.48 -8.75 16.62
N VAL A 113 10.38 -8.21 15.40
CA VAL A 113 10.89 -8.88 14.20
C VAL A 113 12.21 -8.24 13.75
N PRO A 114 13.14 -9.03 13.16
CA PRO A 114 14.36 -8.47 12.60
C PRO A 114 14.07 -7.39 11.54
N LEU A 115 14.93 -6.38 11.47
CA LEU A 115 14.85 -5.33 10.44
C LEU A 115 13.53 -4.52 10.49
N GLN A 116 13.00 -4.38 11.70
CA GLN A 116 11.97 -3.44 12.07
C GLN A 116 12.57 -2.38 12.98
N SER A 117 12.25 -1.11 12.75
CA SER A 117 12.74 0.00 13.58
C SER A 117 11.67 1.07 13.71
N ALA A 118 11.59 1.70 14.87
CA ALA A 118 10.78 2.89 15.07
C ALA A 118 11.65 3.97 15.71
N GLU A 119 11.56 5.17 15.17
CA GLU A 119 12.37 6.31 15.59
C GLU A 119 11.48 7.56 15.72
N PHE A 120 11.68 8.30 16.81
CA PHE A 120 11.11 9.63 16.97
C PHE A 120 12.10 10.67 16.49
N LEU A 121 11.68 11.50 15.54
CA LEU A 121 12.42 12.63 14.99
C LEU A 121 11.92 13.92 15.66
N PRO A 122 12.63 14.46 16.69
CA PRO A 122 12.09 15.57 17.49
C PRO A 122 12.00 16.89 16.73
N ALA A 123 12.90 17.13 15.78
CA ALA A 123 12.92 18.32 14.94
C ALA A 123 11.71 18.39 14.00
N GLU A 124 11.26 17.25 13.50
CA GLU A 124 10.12 17.13 12.60
C GLU A 124 8.79 16.84 13.32
N LYS A 125 8.85 16.56 14.63
CA LYS A 125 7.70 16.11 15.45
C LYS A 125 7.01 14.92 14.80
N ARG A 126 7.79 13.89 14.46
CA ARG A 126 7.32 12.77 13.65
C ARG A 126 7.88 11.46 14.17
N LEU A 127 7.05 10.43 14.20
CA LEU A 127 7.48 9.06 14.41
C LEU A 127 7.56 8.35 13.07
N VAL A 128 8.68 7.67 12.81
CA VAL A 128 8.90 6.87 11.60
C VAL A 128 9.03 5.41 12.01
N TRP A 129 8.19 4.55 11.46
CA TRP A 129 8.21 3.12 11.72
C TRP A 129 8.48 2.35 10.43
N ASN A 130 9.66 1.74 10.33
CA ASN A 130 10.11 0.98 9.18
C ASN A 130 9.98 -0.52 9.43
N ILE A 131 9.50 -1.24 8.43
CA ILE A 131 9.33 -2.69 8.42
C ILE A 131 9.87 -3.19 7.07
N ARG A 132 11.02 -3.86 7.06
CA ARG A 132 11.63 -4.31 5.80
C ARG A 132 10.77 -5.33 5.05
N LYS A 133 10.12 -6.22 5.78
CA LYS A 133 9.29 -7.30 5.24
C LYS A 133 8.03 -7.48 6.09
N PHE A 134 6.87 -7.19 5.52
CA PHE A 134 5.56 -7.35 6.16
C PHE A 134 4.80 -8.48 5.46
N HIS A 135 4.69 -9.64 6.11
CA HIS A 135 4.00 -10.81 5.54
C HIS A 135 2.49 -10.65 5.52
N GLY A 136 1.83 -11.20 4.49
CA GLY A 136 0.38 -11.24 4.39
C GLY A 136 -0.27 -11.99 5.55
N GLY A 137 -1.45 -11.55 5.97
CA GLY A 137 -2.17 -12.08 7.13
C GLY A 137 -1.59 -11.68 8.49
N ALA A 138 -0.35 -11.18 8.54
CA ALA A 138 0.30 -10.79 9.78
C ALA A 138 -0.26 -9.49 10.36
N GLU A 139 -0.06 -9.34 11.66
CA GLU A 139 -0.35 -8.11 12.40
C GLU A 139 0.93 -7.65 13.11
N MET A 140 1.19 -6.35 13.05
CA MET A 140 2.30 -5.71 13.78
C MET A 140 1.77 -4.52 14.55
N ILE A 141 2.34 -4.28 15.72
CA ILE A 141 1.94 -3.21 16.63
C ILE A 141 3.18 -2.42 17.01
N MET A 142 3.08 -1.10 16.90
CA MET A 142 4.05 -0.16 17.44
C MET A 142 3.38 0.61 18.57
N ARG A 143 4.04 0.67 19.71
CA ARG A 143 3.58 1.38 20.90
C ARG A 143 4.57 2.48 21.24
N ALA A 144 4.11 3.72 21.18
CA ALA A 144 4.89 4.92 21.40
C ALA A 144 4.46 5.59 22.71
N ARG A 145 5.31 5.53 23.74
CA ARG A 145 5.13 6.27 24.99
C ARG A 145 5.76 7.64 24.85
N PHE A 146 4.93 8.68 24.86
CA PHE A 146 5.36 10.06 24.65
C PHE A 146 5.25 10.91 25.93
N THR A 147 6.08 11.94 26.00
CA THR A 147 6.04 12.98 27.04
C THR A 147 5.92 14.35 26.37
N SER A 148 4.98 15.16 26.86
CA SER A 148 4.73 16.52 26.43
C SER A 148 5.38 17.54 27.37
N SER A 149 5.71 18.72 26.85
CA SER A 149 6.25 19.86 27.61
C SER A 149 5.25 20.47 28.57
N SER A 150 3.94 20.29 28.33
CA SER A 150 2.87 20.80 29.19
C SER A 150 1.83 19.71 29.46
N PRO A 151 1.06 19.81 30.56
CA PRO A 151 -0.07 18.93 30.80
C PRO A 151 -1.04 18.93 29.61
N VAL A 152 -1.36 17.74 29.12
CA VAL A 152 -2.28 17.54 28.00
C VAL A 152 -3.70 17.69 28.51
N THR A 153 -4.50 18.52 27.84
CA THR A 153 -5.95 18.56 28.06
C THR A 153 -6.60 17.48 27.20
N ALA A 154 -7.51 16.70 27.77
CA ALA A 154 -8.25 15.66 27.04
C ALA A 154 -9.35 16.26 26.16
N SER A 155 -8.94 17.05 25.17
CA SER A 155 -9.84 17.69 24.21
C SER A 155 -9.80 16.97 22.86
N ALA A 156 -10.91 17.07 22.12
CA ALA A 156 -10.95 16.64 20.72
C ALA A 156 -9.97 17.43 19.84
N ALA A 157 -9.59 18.65 20.24
CA ALA A 157 -8.60 19.46 19.54
C ALA A 157 -7.21 18.83 19.62
N TYR A 158 -6.80 18.34 20.80
CA TYR A 158 -5.50 17.68 20.96
C TYR A 158 -5.42 16.36 20.20
N ARG A 159 -6.52 15.58 20.12
CA ARG A 159 -6.58 14.38 19.24
C ARG A 159 -6.26 14.73 17.79
N LYS A 160 -6.78 15.84 17.28
CA LYS A 160 -6.57 16.29 15.90
C LYS A 160 -5.14 16.80 15.63
N GLU A 161 -4.34 17.06 16.67
CA GLU A 161 -2.93 17.40 16.51
C GLU A 161 -2.07 16.17 16.14
N PHE A 162 -2.57 14.96 16.43
CA PHE A 162 -2.02 13.75 15.80
C PHE A 162 -2.42 13.80 14.33
N GLY A 163 -1.44 14.07 13.48
CA GLY A 163 -1.68 14.19 12.05
C GLY A 163 -2.08 12.85 11.43
N PRO A 164 -2.54 12.87 10.16
CA PRO A 164 -2.80 11.64 9.43
C PRO A 164 -1.54 10.76 9.36
N ILE A 165 -1.69 9.48 9.66
CA ILE A 165 -0.66 8.47 9.47
C ILE A 165 -0.55 8.19 7.98
N SER A 166 0.62 8.40 7.39
CA SER A 166 0.92 8.00 6.02
C SER A 166 1.69 6.69 5.98
N MET A 167 1.48 5.89 4.93
CA MET A 167 2.14 4.60 4.76
C MET A 167 2.70 4.44 3.34
N THR A 168 3.98 4.12 3.24
CA THR A 168 4.64 3.73 1.99
C THR A 168 4.88 2.23 1.97
N PHE A 169 4.65 1.56 0.84
CA PHE A 169 4.94 0.13 0.69
C PHE A 169 5.07 -0.27 -0.79
N GLU A 170 5.75 -1.39 -1.02
CA GLU A 170 5.75 -2.10 -2.29
C GLU A 170 5.36 -3.58 -2.09
N ILE A 171 4.44 -4.12 -2.88
CA ILE A 171 4.06 -5.53 -2.87
C ILE A 171 4.43 -6.13 -4.23
N PRO A 172 5.52 -6.92 -4.31
CA PRO A 172 5.89 -7.61 -5.53
C PRO A 172 4.92 -8.77 -5.82
N MET A 173 4.77 -9.08 -7.11
CA MET A 173 3.94 -10.18 -7.62
C MET A 173 2.46 -10.11 -7.20
N PHE A 174 1.97 -8.91 -6.88
CA PHE A 174 0.60 -8.69 -6.43
C PHE A 174 -0.05 -7.52 -7.18
N ASN A 175 -1.30 -7.72 -7.59
CA ASN A 175 -2.10 -6.68 -8.22
C ASN A 175 -3.39 -6.45 -7.41
N VAL A 176 -3.48 -5.25 -6.82
CA VAL A 176 -4.64 -4.80 -6.05
C VAL A 176 -5.90 -4.60 -6.90
N SER A 177 -5.77 -4.23 -8.18
CA SER A 177 -6.93 -4.03 -9.06
C SER A 177 -7.57 -5.33 -9.55
N ASN A 178 -6.91 -6.48 -9.31
CA ASN A 178 -7.22 -7.78 -9.92
C ASN A 178 -7.20 -7.79 -11.47
N LEU A 179 -6.70 -6.75 -12.13
CA LEU A 179 -6.52 -6.76 -13.58
C LEU A 179 -5.43 -7.77 -13.95
N GLN A 180 -5.75 -8.75 -14.80
CA GLN A 180 -4.82 -9.81 -15.16
C GLN A 180 -4.60 -9.86 -16.67
N VAL A 181 -3.34 -9.91 -17.07
CA VAL A 181 -2.94 -10.25 -18.43
C VAL A 181 -3.16 -11.75 -18.64
N ARG A 182 -4.19 -12.10 -19.42
CA ARG A 182 -4.55 -13.52 -19.68
C ARG A 182 -3.60 -14.18 -20.69
N TYR A 183 -3.26 -13.47 -21.75
CA TYR A 183 -2.32 -13.94 -22.77
C TYR A 183 -1.71 -12.77 -23.52
N LEU A 184 -0.51 -13.00 -24.06
CA LEU A 184 0.15 -12.13 -25.02
C LEU A 184 0.52 -12.97 -26.24
N ARG A 185 -0.12 -12.67 -27.38
CA ARG A 185 0.15 -13.32 -28.65
C ARG A 185 0.96 -12.36 -29.53
N ILE A 186 2.05 -12.87 -30.08
CA ILE A 186 2.85 -12.14 -31.07
C ILE A 186 2.52 -12.76 -32.42
N ALA A 187 1.98 -11.96 -33.34
CA ALA A 187 1.80 -12.39 -34.72
C ALA A 187 3.18 -12.46 -35.37
N GLU A 188 3.71 -13.67 -35.52
CA GLU A 188 5.02 -13.90 -36.13
C GLU A 188 5.02 -13.36 -37.57
N LYS A 189 5.99 -12.49 -37.89
CA LYS A 189 6.15 -12.01 -39.26
C LYS A 189 7.27 -12.67 -40.04
N ASN A 190 8.27 -13.36 -39.45
CA ASN A 190 9.45 -13.79 -40.22
C ASN A 190 10.24 -15.01 -39.67
N GLY A 191 9.60 -16.10 -39.23
CA GLY A 191 10.31 -17.36 -38.94
C GLY A 191 11.38 -17.34 -37.83
N VAL A 192 11.46 -16.24 -37.07
CA VAL A 192 12.33 -16.09 -35.89
C VAL A 192 11.67 -16.81 -34.72
N ALA A 193 12.46 -17.56 -33.96
CA ALA A 193 12.00 -18.27 -32.77
C ALA A 193 11.20 -17.35 -31.82
N SER A 194 10.10 -17.87 -31.26
CA SER A 194 9.22 -17.07 -30.42
C SER A 194 9.98 -16.47 -29.23
N PRO A 195 9.91 -15.15 -29.01
CA PRO A 195 10.72 -14.49 -28.00
C PRO A 195 10.30 -14.88 -26.57
N PHE A 196 11.23 -14.74 -25.63
CA PHE A 196 10.95 -14.93 -24.21
C PHE A 196 9.93 -13.89 -23.72
N ARG A 197 8.97 -14.33 -22.91
CA ARG A 197 7.85 -13.50 -22.42
C ARG A 197 7.78 -13.59 -20.91
N TRP A 198 7.61 -12.44 -20.26
CA TRP A 198 7.39 -12.37 -18.81
C TRP A 198 6.36 -11.29 -18.50
N VAL A 199 5.66 -11.48 -17.38
CA VAL A 199 4.75 -10.49 -16.80
C VAL A 199 5.05 -10.42 -15.32
N ARG A 200 5.18 -9.20 -14.79
CA ARG A 200 5.36 -8.95 -13.36
C ARG A 200 4.31 -7.96 -12.89
N TYR A 201 3.62 -8.30 -11.81
CA TYR A 201 2.74 -7.37 -11.10
C TYR A 201 3.49 -6.73 -9.94
N VAL A 202 3.35 -5.43 -9.77
CA VAL A 202 3.89 -4.71 -8.61
C VAL A 202 2.85 -3.71 -8.17
N THR A 203 2.52 -3.73 -6.88
CA THR A 203 1.68 -2.71 -6.26
C THR A 203 2.57 -1.79 -5.44
N GLN A 204 2.56 -0.50 -5.72
CA GLN A 204 3.21 0.52 -4.90
C GLN A 204 2.16 1.46 -4.33
N SER A 205 2.35 1.91 -3.09
CA SER A 205 1.49 2.96 -2.54
C SER A 205 1.91 4.34 -3.06
N SER A 206 0.93 5.23 -3.18
CA SER A 206 1.15 6.65 -3.51
C SER A 206 0.63 7.53 -2.38
N SER A 207 -0.70 7.66 -2.25
CA SER A 207 -1.34 8.32 -1.12
C SER A 207 -2.10 7.28 -0.29
N TYR A 208 -1.44 6.75 0.74
CA TYR A 208 -2.05 5.81 1.69
C TYR A 208 -2.11 6.43 3.07
N ILE A 209 -3.30 6.88 3.47
CA ILE A 209 -3.48 7.73 4.65
C ILE A 209 -4.57 7.16 5.56
N CYS A 210 -4.26 7.08 6.85
CA CYS A 210 -5.21 6.80 7.92
C CYS A 210 -5.30 8.01 8.85
N ARG A 211 -6.51 8.47 9.17
CA ARG A 211 -6.72 9.53 10.16
C ARG A 211 -6.79 8.92 11.57
N VAL A 212 -6.17 9.62 12.51
CA VAL A 212 -6.11 9.26 13.93
C VAL A 212 -7.33 9.78 14.68
#